data_AF-A0A015JY16-F1
#
_entry.id   AF-A0A015JY16-F1
#
_cell.length_a   1.000
_cell.length_b   1.000
_cell.length_c   1.000
_cell.angle_alpha   90.00
_cell.angle_beta   90.00
_cell.angle_gamma   90.00
#
_symmetry.space_group_name_H-M   'P 1'
#
loop_
_entity.id
_entity.type
_entity.pdbx_description
1 polymer ?
#
loop_
_entity_poly.entity_id
_entity_poly.type
_entity_poly.pdbx_seq_one_letter_code
_entity_poly.pdbx_strand_id
1 'polypeptide(L)'
;MLILGILPGPNEVKLHRVNHYLSLIIMELESLWEGVNLNRTNKCPNGKDIRAALIIASCNIPGAQKLCGHISALALCHRCEKRANNRNFGGMANMSNWFIMKDPVEHRQKALEWR
;
A
#
# COMPACT_ATOMS: atom_id res chain seq x y z
N MET A 1 4.59 19.61 1.83
CA MET A 1 3.53 18.62 2.14
C MET A 1 2.92 18.22 0.80
N LEU A 2 3.14 16.99 0.35
CA LEU A 2 2.51 16.46 -0.87
C LEU A 2 1.18 15.81 -0.44
N ILE A 3 0.05 16.36 -0.89
CA ILE A 3 -1.25 15.71 -0.75
C ILE A 3 -1.51 14.99 -2.07
N LEU A 4 -1.47 13.66 -2.06
CA LEU A 4 -1.47 12.85 -3.28
C LEU A 4 -2.89 12.39 -3.69
N GLY A 5 -3.91 12.60 -2.84
CA GLY A 5 -5.30 12.38 -3.22
C GLY A 5 -6.27 12.45 -2.05
N ILE A 6 -7.51 12.86 -2.32
CA ILE A 6 -8.63 12.85 -1.37
C ILE A 6 -9.67 11.88 -1.92
N LEU A 7 -9.95 10.79 -1.21
CA LEU A 7 -11.05 9.89 -1.54
C LEU A 7 -12.36 10.49 -1.02
N PRO A 8 -13.39 10.70 -1.86
CA PRO A 8 -14.65 11.29 -1.41
C PRO A 8 -15.39 10.35 -0.45
N GLY A 9 -15.88 10.91 0.67
CA GLY A 9 -16.75 10.24 1.66
C GLY A 9 -18.09 10.99 1.80
N PRO A 10 -19.19 10.28 2.13
CA PRO A 10 -19.31 9.60 3.42
C PRO A 10 -19.35 8.07 3.39
N ASN A 11 -19.57 7.45 2.23
CA ASN A 11 -19.67 5.99 2.08
C ASN A 11 -18.37 5.38 1.56
N GLU A 12 -18.13 4.13 1.93
CA GLU A 12 -16.90 3.42 1.56
C GLU A 12 -16.78 3.24 0.04
N VAL A 13 -15.66 3.70 -0.54
CA VAL A 13 -15.40 3.60 -1.98
C VAL A 13 -15.26 2.12 -2.38
N LYS A 14 -16.02 1.70 -3.40
CA LYS A 14 -15.96 0.33 -3.96
C LYS A 14 -14.54 0.04 -4.48
N LEU A 15 -14.07 -1.20 -4.31
CA LEU A 15 -12.69 -1.63 -4.60
C LEU A 15 -12.18 -1.19 -5.99
N HIS A 16 -12.99 -1.41 -7.05
CA HIS A 16 -12.61 -1.04 -8.42
C HIS A 16 -12.34 0.47 -8.60
N ARG A 17 -13.03 1.33 -7.83
CA ARG A 17 -12.82 2.78 -7.88
C ARG A 17 -11.57 3.18 -7.09
N VAL A 18 -11.27 2.48 -5.99
CA VAL A 18 -10.05 2.73 -5.20
C VAL A 18 -8.80 2.53 -6.06
N ASN A 19 -8.73 1.45 -6.83
CA ASN A 19 -7.58 1.19 -7.71
C ASN A 19 -7.40 2.28 -8.76
N HIS A 20 -8.48 2.83 -9.30
CA HIS A 20 -8.41 3.94 -10.25
C HIS A 20 -7.76 5.19 -9.63
N TYR A 21 -8.15 5.54 -8.40
CA TYR A 21 -7.53 6.66 -7.68
C TYR A 21 -6.07 6.36 -7.29
N LEU A 22 -5.78 5.15 -6.81
CA LEU A 22 -4.42 4.73 -6.45
C LEU A 22 -3.49 4.69 -7.67
N SER A 23 -4.00 4.40 -8.86
CA SER A 23 -3.18 4.35 -10.08
C SER A 23 -2.50 5.68 -10.38
N LEU A 24 -3.19 6.81 -10.17
CA LEU A 24 -2.60 8.14 -10.34
C LEU A 24 -1.47 8.39 -9.34
N ILE A 25 -1.71 8.02 -8.08
CA ILE A 25 -0.74 8.12 -6.98
C ILE A 25 0.50 7.28 -7.28
N ILE A 26 0.31 6.04 -7.74
CA ILE A 26 1.40 5.13 -8.08
C ILE A 26 2.23 5.68 -9.23
N MET A 27 1.60 6.19 -10.29
CA MET A 27 2.30 6.78 -11.43
C MET A 27 3.20 7.97 -11.03
N GLU A 28 2.71 8.84 -10.15
CA GLU A 28 3.50 9.95 -9.60
C GLU A 28 4.67 9.44 -8.75
N LEU A 29 4.45 8.41 -7.92
CA LEU A 29 5.50 7.81 -7.10
C LEU A 29 6.58 7.11 -7.96
N GLU A 30 6.19 6.45 -9.05
CA GLU A 30 7.12 5.86 -10.02
C GLU A 30 7.95 6.94 -10.71
N SER A 31 7.33 8.05 -11.12
CA SER A 31 8.06 9.18 -11.69
C SER A 31 9.05 9.78 -10.69
N LEU A 32 8.65 9.94 -9.42
CA LEU A 32 9.53 10.40 -8.35
C LEU A 32 10.66 9.42 -8.03
N TRP A 33 10.45 8.12 -8.24
CA TRP A 33 11.47 7.10 -8.04
C TRP A 33 12.58 7.20 -9.10
N GLU A 34 12.21 7.31 -10.38
CA GLU A 34 13.14 7.52 -11.48
C GLU A 34 13.84 8.90 -11.38
N GLY A 35 13.08 9.88 -10.92
CA GLY A 35 13.51 11.24 -10.65
C GLY A 35 12.83 12.26 -11.54
N VAL A 36 12.54 13.42 -10.96
CA VAL A 36 11.86 14.52 -11.64
C VAL A 36 12.67 15.80 -11.52
N ASN A 37 12.67 16.58 -12.60
CA ASN A 37 13.27 17.91 -12.59
C ASN A 37 12.27 18.90 -11.96
N LEU A 38 12.60 19.40 -10.77
CA LEU A 38 11.92 20.55 -10.20
C LEU A 38 12.49 21.80 -10.85
N ASN A 39 11.61 22.55 -11.53
CA ASN A 39 11.93 23.87 -12.06
C ASN A 39 12.37 24.84 -10.95
N ARG A 40 12.76 26.05 -11.36
CA ARG A 40 13.18 27.14 -10.49
C ARG A 40 12.28 27.27 -9.25
N THR A 41 12.88 27.13 -8.07
CA THR A 41 12.25 27.41 -6.77
C THR A 41 12.95 28.59 -6.10
N ASN A 42 12.34 29.16 -5.04
CA ASN A 42 12.92 30.27 -4.29
C ASN A 42 14.35 29.97 -3.78
N LYS A 43 14.62 28.72 -3.37
CA LYS A 43 15.95 28.28 -2.88
C LYS A 43 16.83 27.65 -3.97
N CYS A 44 16.28 27.29 -5.12
CA CYS A 44 17.02 26.69 -6.23
C CYS A 44 16.67 27.41 -7.55
N PRO A 45 17.35 28.54 -7.85
CA PRO A 45 17.09 29.37 -9.02
C PRO A 45 17.22 28.62 -10.36
N ASN A 46 18.10 27.61 -10.40
CA ASN A 46 18.40 26.82 -11.60
C ASN A 46 17.59 25.52 -11.66
N GLY A 47 16.60 25.36 -10.78
CA GLY A 47 15.92 24.07 -10.59
C GLY A 47 16.78 23.05 -9.85
N LYS A 48 16.26 21.83 -9.71
CA LYS A 48 16.93 20.71 -9.07
C LYS A 48 16.27 19.38 -9.47
N ASP A 49 17.06 18.38 -9.81
CA ASP A 49 16.56 17.01 -9.90
C ASP A 49 16.35 16.43 -8.51
N ILE A 50 15.15 15.88 -8.30
CA ILE A 50 14.80 15.21 -7.05
C ILE A 50 14.39 13.78 -7.30
N ARG A 51 14.62 12.94 -6.30
CA ARG A 51 14.03 11.60 -6.19
C ARG A 51 13.32 11.50 -4.84
N ALA A 52 12.21 10.78 -4.82
CA ALA A 52 11.49 10.50 -3.59
C ALA A 52 11.02 9.05 -3.55
N ALA A 53 10.95 8.50 -2.34
CA ALA A 53 10.47 7.16 -2.10
C ALA A 53 9.38 7.20 -1.02
N LEU A 54 8.33 6.40 -1.20
CA LEU A 54 7.31 6.20 -0.18
C LEU A 54 7.80 5.15 0.83
N ILE A 55 7.98 5.56 2.09
CA ILE A 55 8.47 4.66 3.15
C ILE A 55 7.31 4.01 3.92
N ILE A 56 6.21 4.74 4.15
CA ILE A 56 5.08 4.28 4.98
C ILE A 56 3.75 4.71 4.37
N ALA A 57 2.80 3.78 4.27
CA ALA A 57 1.38 4.05 4.05
C ALA A 57 0.62 3.85 5.38
N SER A 58 0.08 4.92 5.95
CA SER A 58 -0.71 4.87 7.18
C SER A 58 -2.20 4.81 6.85
N CYS A 59 -2.87 3.73 7.26
CA CYS A 59 -4.30 3.52 7.02
C CYS A 59 -4.88 2.60 8.12
N ASN A 60 -6.20 2.62 8.27
CA ASN A 60 -6.89 1.64 9.12
C ASN A 60 -6.82 0.23 8.50
N ILE A 61 -7.21 -0.79 9.26
CA ILE A 61 -7.11 -2.20 8.81
C ILE A 61 -7.84 -2.44 7.46
N PRO A 62 -9.08 -1.96 7.24
CA PRO A 62 -9.73 -2.10 5.94
C PRO A 62 -8.98 -1.39 4.81
N GLY A 63 -8.44 -0.20 5.06
CA GLY A 63 -7.63 0.54 4.10
C GLY A 63 -6.35 -0.22 3.72
N ALA A 64 -5.66 -0.80 4.69
CA ALA A 64 -4.45 -1.60 4.46
C ALA A 64 -4.76 -2.87 3.66
N GLN A 65 -5.89 -3.53 3.94
CA GLN A 65 -6.33 -4.71 3.18
C GLN A 65 -6.58 -4.37 1.71
N LYS A 66 -7.25 -3.24 1.44
CA LYS A 66 -7.50 -2.76 0.08
C LYS A 66 -6.21 -2.36 -0.63
N LEU A 67 -5.32 -1.63 0.05
CA LEU A 67 -4.06 -1.15 -0.51
C LEU A 67 -3.11 -2.31 -0.85
N CYS A 68 -3.02 -3.32 0.02
CA CYS A 68 -2.11 -4.45 -0.16
C CYS A 68 -2.71 -5.61 -0.97
N GLY A 69 -3.83 -5.42 -1.68
CA GLY A 69 -4.45 -6.47 -2.51
C GLY A 69 -5.02 -7.65 -1.71
N HIS A 70 -5.23 -7.49 -0.41
CA HIS A 70 -5.84 -8.49 0.45
C HIS A 70 -7.37 -8.43 0.32
N ILE A 71 -7.92 -9.17 -0.65
CA ILE A 71 -9.36 -9.25 -0.91
C ILE A 71 -10.09 -10.17 0.10
N SER A 72 -9.36 -11.02 0.80
CA SER A 72 -9.93 -12.07 1.65
C SER A 72 -10.00 -11.67 3.12
N ALA A 73 -11.22 -11.69 3.69
CA ALA A 73 -11.47 -11.61 5.13
C ALA A 73 -10.79 -12.73 5.95
N LEU A 74 -10.23 -13.74 5.28
CA LEU A 74 -9.50 -14.83 5.92
C LEU A 74 -8.01 -14.53 6.07
N ALA A 75 -7.42 -13.63 5.27
CA ALA A 75 -5.99 -13.33 5.32
C ALA A 75 -5.74 -12.08 6.15
N LEU A 76 -5.55 -12.27 7.46
CA LEU A 76 -5.54 -11.19 8.46
C LEU A 76 -4.28 -10.32 8.42
N CYS A 77 -3.17 -10.86 7.95
CA CYS A 77 -1.89 -10.17 7.92
C CYS A 77 -1.28 -10.21 6.52
N HIS A 78 -0.70 -9.08 6.10
CA HIS A 78 0.07 -9.01 4.85
C HIS A 78 1.40 -9.76 4.97
N ARG A 79 2.02 -9.76 6.15
CA ARG A 79 3.35 -10.37 6.38
C ARG A 79 3.34 -11.82 6.83
N CYS A 80 2.29 -12.28 7.50
CA CYS A 80 2.27 -13.62 8.07
C CYS A 80 1.11 -14.47 7.56
N GLU A 81 1.28 -15.78 7.62
CA GLU A 81 0.33 -16.77 7.12
C GLU A 81 -0.94 -16.93 7.96
N LYS A 82 -1.05 -16.22 9.09
CA LYS A 82 -2.18 -16.30 10.01
C LYS A 82 -3.50 -16.06 9.27
N ARG A 83 -4.38 -17.06 9.30
CA ARG A 83 -5.75 -16.96 8.81
C ARG A 83 -6.72 -16.65 9.94
N ALA A 84 -7.80 -15.94 9.63
CA ALA A 84 -8.90 -15.74 10.57
C ALA A 84 -9.58 -17.09 10.85
N ASN A 85 -9.71 -17.44 12.12
CA ASN A 85 -10.56 -18.57 12.51
C ASN A 85 -11.95 -18.04 12.84
N ASN A 86 -12.94 -18.37 12.01
CA ASN A 86 -14.33 -17.90 12.17
C ASN A 86 -14.47 -16.37 12.34
N ARG A 87 -13.71 -15.58 11.55
CA ARG A 87 -13.64 -14.10 11.59
C ARG A 87 -13.13 -13.50 12.91
N ASN A 88 -12.66 -14.30 13.86
CA ASN A 88 -12.13 -13.82 15.13
C ASN A 88 -10.60 -13.65 15.08
N PHE A 89 -10.12 -12.59 15.73
CA PHE A 89 -8.69 -12.24 15.87
C PHE A 89 -8.02 -12.96 17.06
N GLY A 90 -8.61 -14.06 17.54
CA GLY A 90 -8.14 -14.78 18.72
C GLY A 90 -6.81 -15.51 18.52
N GLY A 91 -6.20 -15.93 19.63
CA GLY A 91 -4.95 -16.72 19.60
C GLY A 91 -3.73 -15.92 19.15
N MET A 92 -3.72 -14.60 19.38
CA MET A 92 -2.55 -13.73 19.15
C MET A 92 -1.61 -13.63 20.37
N ALA A 93 -1.94 -14.30 21.48
CA ALA A 93 -1.22 -14.18 22.75
C ALA A 93 0.28 -14.57 22.69
N ASN A 94 0.66 -15.48 21.78
CA ASN A 94 2.06 -15.90 21.62
C ASN A 94 2.50 -15.76 20.16
N MET A 95 3.15 -14.63 19.84
CA MET A 95 3.61 -14.28 18.49
C MET A 95 4.48 -15.36 17.85
N SER A 96 5.37 -15.98 18.62
CA SER A 96 6.30 -17.01 18.14
C SER A 96 5.59 -18.24 17.55
N ASN A 97 4.40 -18.56 18.05
CA ASN A 97 3.65 -19.74 17.62
C ASN A 97 2.81 -19.50 16.36
N TRP A 98 2.51 -18.24 16.02
CA TRP A 98 1.59 -17.93 14.92
C TRP A 98 2.13 -17.00 13.85
N PHE A 99 3.22 -16.28 14.13
CA PHE A 99 3.85 -15.38 13.19
C PHE A 99 4.81 -16.15 12.28
N ILE A 100 4.23 -16.88 11.33
CA ILE A 100 4.98 -17.50 10.23
C ILE A 100 5.04 -16.49 9.09
N MET A 101 6.23 -16.01 8.77
CA MET A 101 6.43 -15.01 7.72
C MET A 101 6.14 -15.64 6.35
N LYS A 102 5.38 -14.93 5.52
CA LYS A 102 5.16 -15.35 4.12
C LYS A 102 6.45 -15.20 3.34
N ASP A 103 6.69 -16.11 2.41
CA ASP A 103 7.76 -15.96 1.44
C ASP A 103 7.45 -14.77 0.49
N PRO A 104 8.28 -13.71 0.47
CA PRO A 104 8.09 -12.58 -0.44
C PRO A 104 8.21 -12.97 -1.91
N VAL A 105 8.98 -14.01 -2.25
CA VAL A 105 9.13 -14.49 -3.64
C VAL A 105 7.84 -15.13 -4.11
N GLU A 106 7.30 -16.09 -3.35
CA GLU A 106 5.99 -16.70 -3.63
C GLU A 106 4.87 -15.66 -3.71
N HIS A 107 4.86 -14.68 -2.80
CA HIS A 107 3.86 -13.62 -2.81
C HIS A 107 3.92 -12.76 -4.08
N ARG A 108 5.14 -12.39 -4.51
CA ARG A 108 5.34 -11.66 -5.77
C ARG A 108 4.91 -12.47 -6.98
N GLN A 109 5.23 -13.76 -7.02
CA GLN A 109 4.85 -14.64 -8.12
C GLN A 109 3.33 -14.73 -8.28
N LYS A 110 2.60 -14.97 -7.18
CA LYS A 110 1.13 -14.98 -7.18
C LYS A 110 0.52 -13.64 -7.61
N ALA A 111 1.13 -12.52 -7.23
CA ALA A 111 0.67 -11.19 -7.65
C ALA A 111 0.89 -10.95 -9.15
N LEU A 112 1.96 -11.48 -9.73
CA LEU A 112 2.22 -11.43 -11.18
C LEU A 112 1.25 -12.32 -11.97
N GLU A 113 0.89 -13.48 -11.44
CA GLU A 113 -0.10 -14.40 -12.03
C GLU A 113 -1.54 -13.85 -12.01
N TRP A 114 -1.83 -12.88 -11.15
CA TRP A 114 -3.14 -12.23 -11.08
C TRP A 114 -3.37 -11.21 -12.21
N ARG A 115 -2.32 -10.77 -12.90
CA ARG A 115 -2.44 -9.87 -14.07
C ARG A 115 -3.15 -10.54 -15.23
#